data_AF-K0VF10-F1
#
_entry.id   AF-K0VF10-F1
#
_cell.length_a   1.000
_cell.length_b   1.000
_cell.length_c   1.000
_cell.angle_alpha   90.00
_cell.angle_beta   90.00
_cell.angle_gamma   90.00
#
_symmetry.space_group_name_H-M   'P 1'
#
loop_
_entity.id
_entity.type
_entity.pdbx_description
1 polymer ?
#
loop_
_entity_poly.entity_id
_entity_poly.type
_entity_poly.pdbx_seq_one_letter_code
_entity_poly.pdbx_strand_id
1 'polypeptide(L)' 'MGIDVEVFTPTPNPAAKIDFESSELLGRITLWSDGNFYAEAIDAATSATILSRQGHAAASATFGEEFSDILKLFAIH' A
#
# COMPACT_ATOMS: atom_id res chain seq x y z
N MET A 1 -10.91 0.05 -26.69
CA MET A 1 -9.81 -0.48 -25.85
C MET A 1 -10.35 -0.54 -24.44
N GLY A 2 -10.63 -1.75 -23.93
CA GLY A 2 -11.02 -1.93 -22.53
C GLY A 2 -9.77 -1.74 -21.68
N ILE A 3 -9.87 -0.92 -20.64
CA ILE A 3 -8.90 -0.88 -19.56
C ILE A 3 -9.12 -2.16 -18.76
N ASP A 4 -8.22 -3.13 -18.89
CA ASP A 4 -8.11 -4.24 -17.94
C ASP A 4 -7.71 -3.64 -16.61
N VAL A 5 -8.72 -3.37 -15.78
CA VAL A 5 -8.50 -3.11 -14.36
C VAL A 5 -8.26 -4.48 -13.75
N GLU A 6 -6.99 -4.86 -13.55
CA GLU A 6 -6.65 -6.04 -12.77
C GLU A 6 -7.24 -5.87 -11.37
N VAL A 7 -8.36 -6.54 -11.11
CA VAL A 7 -8.94 -6.63 -9.78
C VAL A 7 -8.19 -7.73 -9.04
N PHE A 8 -7.22 -7.34 -8.22
CA PHE A 8 -6.55 -8.29 -7.36
C PHE A 8 -7.52 -8.72 -6.26
N THR A 9 -7.83 -10.02 -6.23
CA THR A 9 -8.60 -10.60 -5.12
C THR A 9 -7.58 -10.97 -4.03
N PRO A 10 -7.45 -10.19 -2.94
CA PRO A 10 -6.46 -10.50 -1.91
C PRO A 10 -6.70 -11.89 -1.34
N THR A 11 -5.68 -12.74 -1.31
CA THR A 11 -5.83 -14.03 -0.64
C THR A 11 -6.03 -13.80 0.86
N PRO A 12 -6.83 -14.62 1.57
CA PRO A 12 -7.17 -14.35 2.97
C PRO A 12 -5.98 -14.32 3.93
N ASN A 13 -4.82 -14.84 3.51
CA ASN A 13 -3.62 -14.97 4.33
C ASN A 13 -2.46 -14.15 3.75
N PRO A 14 -2.39 -12.84 4.07
CA PRO A 14 -1.25 -12.03 3.69
C PRO A 14 0.02 -12.51 4.41
N ALA A 15 1.14 -12.47 3.71
CA ALA A 15 2.44 -12.90 4.24
C ALA A 15 3.03 -11.88 5.20
N ALA A 16 2.79 -10.59 4.95
CA ALA A 16 3.22 -9.50 5.82
C ALA A 16 2.22 -8.35 5.80
N LYS A 17 2.12 -7.64 6.92
CA LYS A 17 1.39 -6.38 7.05
C LYS A 17 2.26 -5.39 7.80
N ILE A 18 2.28 -4.16 7.31
CA ILE A 18 2.96 -3.05 7.95
C ILE A 18 1.95 -1.91 8.06
N ASP A 19 1.64 -1.52 9.28
CA ASP A 19 0.76 -0.40 9.59
C ASP A 19 1.60 0.80 10.02
N PHE A 20 1.24 1.99 9.54
CA PHE A 20 1.84 3.28 9.86
C PHE A 20 0.75 4.18 10.42
N GLU A 21 1.03 4.90 11.49
CA GLU A 21 0.05 5.79 12.12
C GLU A 21 0.68 7.13 12.47
N SER A 22 -0.06 8.20 12.19
CA SER A 22 0.18 9.55 12.69
C SER A 22 -1.14 10.14 13.17
N SER A 23 -1.10 11.37 13.72
CA SER A 23 -2.33 12.08 14.13
C SER A 23 -3.27 12.39 12.97
N GLU A 24 -2.77 12.42 11.74
CA GLU A 24 -3.50 12.88 10.55
C GLU A 24 -3.72 11.75 9.53
N LEU A 25 -2.87 10.71 9.55
CA LEU A 25 -2.83 9.68 8.52
C LEU A 25 -2.76 8.28 9.13
N LEU A 26 -3.49 7.35 8.53
CA LEU A 26 -3.35 5.92 8.75
C LEU A 26 -2.86 5.28 7.45
N GLY A 27 -1.79 4.49 7.52
CA GLY A 27 -1.18 3.84 6.39
C GLY A 27 -1.13 2.33 6.58
N ARG A 28 -1.31 1.58 5.52
CA ARG A 28 -1.16 0.12 5.53
C ARG A 28 -0.51 -0.35 4.24
N ILE A 29 0.44 -1.25 4.38
CA ILE A 29 0.97 -2.05 3.28
C ILE A 29 0.74 -3.51 3.61
N THR A 30 0.03 -4.21 2.74
CA THR A 30 -0.21 -5.66 2.81
C THR A 30 0.57 -6.31 1.68
N LEU A 31 1.45 -7.27 2.01
CA LEU A 31 2.19 -8.07 1.05
C LEU A 31 1.76 -9.54 1.13
N TRP A 32 1.62 -10.17 -0.02
CA TRP A 32 1.34 -11.60 -0.17
C TRP A 32 2.60 -12.38 -0.52
N SER A 33 2.57 -13.69 -0.28
CA SER A 33 3.72 -14.58 -0.47
C SER A 33 4.15 -14.72 -1.93
N ASP A 34 3.26 -14.38 -2.85
CA ASP A 34 3.51 -14.35 -4.29
C ASP A 34 4.12 -13.02 -4.76
N GLY A 35 4.37 -12.06 -3.86
CA GLY A 35 4.92 -10.75 -4.18
C GLY A 35 3.88 -9.69 -4.51
N ASN A 36 2.59 -10.04 -4.60
CA ASN A 36 1.53 -9.06 -4.76
C ASN A 36 1.41 -8.19 -3.51
N PHE A 37 1.01 -6.94 -3.70
CA PHE A 37 0.79 -6.01 -2.60
C PHE A 37 -0.43 -5.12 -2.83
N TYR A 38 -0.94 -4.61 -1.71
CA TYR A 38 -1.89 -3.52 -1.65
C TYR A 38 -1.42 -2.55 -0.59
N ALA A 39 -1.41 -1.28 -0.93
CA ALA A 39 -0.84 -0.22 -0.14
C ALA A 39 -1.80 0.97 -0.13
N GLU A 40 -2.13 1.48 1.04
CA GLU A 40 -3.10 2.55 1.20
C GLU A 40 -2.68 3.56 2.26
N ALA A 41 -3.11 4.81 2.07
CA ALA A 41 -3.06 5.88 3.05
C ALA A 41 -4.45 6.51 3.17
N ILE A 42 -4.91 6.69 4.40
CA ILE A 42 -6.25 7.12 4.79
C ILE A 42 -6.11 8.37 5.66
N ASP A 43 -6.91 9.38 5.37
CA ASP A 43 -7.08 10.55 6.23
C ASP A 43 -7.78 10.13 7.53
N ALA A 44 -7.13 10.31 8.68
CA ALA A 44 -7.65 9.84 9.96
C ALA A 44 -8.92 10.59 10.39
N ALA A 45 -9.10 11.84 9.97
CA ALA A 45 -10.24 12.67 10.38
C ALA A 45 -11.50 12.37 9.57
N THR A 46 -11.34 12.08 8.27
CA THR A 46 -12.45 11.92 7.32
C THR A 46 -12.66 10.47 6.89
N SER A 47 -11.74 9.57 7.25
CA SER A 47 -11.71 8.17 6.80
C SER A 47 -11.64 8.01 5.28
N ALA A 48 -11.23 9.06 4.56
CA ALA A 48 -11.10 9.03 3.11
C ALA A 48 -9.76 8.41 2.69
N THR A 49 -9.77 7.52 1.70
CA THR A 49 -8.54 7.05 1.07
C THR A 49 -7.90 8.18 0.28
N ILE A 50 -6.71 8.61 0.70
CA ILE A 50 -5.92 9.66 0.03
C ILE A 50 -5.06 9.05 -1.08
N LEU A 51 -4.54 7.85 -0.85
CA LEU A 51 -3.74 7.10 -1.80
C LEU A 51 -4.07 5.62 -1.67
N SER A 52 -4.26 4.94 -2.79
CA SER A 52 -4.32 3.48 -2.85
C SER A 52 -3.54 2.99 -4.06
N ARG A 53 -2.73 1.96 -3.87
CA ARG A 53 -1.93 1.33 -4.92
C ARG A 53 -1.92 -0.16 -4.72
N GLN A 54 -2.12 -0.88 -5.81
CA GLN A 54 -1.93 -2.33 -5.87
C GLN A 54 -0.88 -2.62 -6.93
N GLY A 55 -0.16 -3.73 -6.75
CA GLY A 55 0.86 -4.13 -7.71
C GLY A 55 1.58 -5.40 -7.28
N HIS A 56 2.71 -5.64 -7.93
CA HIS A 56 3.58 -6.77 -7.68
C HIS A 56 4.97 -6.26 -7.38
N ALA A 57 5.46 -6.51 -6.17
CA ALA A 57 6.78 -6.06 -5.75
C ALA A 57 7.84 -6.84 -6.53
N ALA A 58 8.68 -6.12 -7.28
CA ALA A 58 9.77 -6.77 -8.00
C ALA A 58 10.76 -7.36 -7.00
N ALA A 59 11.20 -8.61 -7.22
CA ALA A 59 12.14 -9.30 -6.32
C ALA A 59 13.48 -8.57 -6.13
N SER A 60 13.83 -7.65 -7.04
CA SER A 60 15.03 -6.83 -6.99
C SER A 60 14.84 -5.42 -6.42
N ALA A 61 13.59 -4.96 -6.22
CA ALA A 61 13.32 -3.63 -5.69
C ALA A 61 13.44 -3.64 -4.16
N THR A 62 14.04 -2.59 -3.60
CA THR A 62 14.04 -2.44 -2.14
C THR A 62 12.68 -1.94 -1.67
N PHE A 63 12.29 -2.30 -0.43
CA PHE A 63 11.02 -1.85 0.16
C PHE A 63 10.85 -0.32 0.11
N GLY A 64 11.93 0.43 0.38
CA GLY A 64 11.90 1.89 0.37
C GLY A 64 11.70 2.50 -1.03
N GLU A 65 12.22 1.85 -2.07
CA GLU A 65 11.99 2.26 -3.45
C GLU A 65 10.54 1.96 -3.87
N GLU A 66 10.08 0.74 -3.58
CA GLU A 66 8.73 0.29 -3.95
C GLU A 66 7.66 1.17 -3.30
N PHE A 67 7.77 1.47 -2.01
CA PHE A 67 6.71 2.18 -1.25
C PHE A 67 7.05 3.65 -0.94
N SER A 68 7.93 4.25 -1.74
CA SER A 68 8.42 5.62 -1.52
C SER A 68 7.32 6.68 -1.46
N ASP A 69 6.29 6.53 -2.28
CA ASP A 69 5.11 7.41 -2.33
C ASP A 69 4.37 7.44 -1.00
N ILE A 70 4.05 6.28 -0.43
CA ILE A 70 3.38 6.16 0.85
C ILE A 70 4.29 6.63 1.97
N LEU A 71 5.54 6.17 2.02
CA LEU A 71 6.49 6.56 3.07
C LEU A 71 6.69 8.08 3.13
N LYS A 72 6.68 8.77 1.99
CA LYS A 72 6.78 10.24 1.92
C LYS A 72 5.59 10.95 2.56
N LEU A 73 4.39 10.37 2.54
CA LEU A 73 3.23 10.95 3.22
C LEU A 73 3.41 10.97 4.74
N PHE A 74 4.10 9.98 5.30
CA PHE A 74 4.39 9.86 6.74
C PHE A 74 5.72 10.52 7.15
N ALA A 75 6.58 10.87 6.19
CA ALA A 75 7.87 11.51 6.44
C ALA A 75 7.79 13.06 6.57
N ILE A 76 6.60 13.66 6.46
CA ILE A 76 6.42 15.11 6.60
C ILE A 76 6.53 15.48 8.08
N HIS A 77 7.66 16.09 8.45
CA HIS A 77 7.93 16.77 9.71
C HIS A 77 8.09 18.27 9.46
#